data_AF-M7BN31-F1
#
_entry.id   AF-M7BN31-F1
#
_cell.length_a   1.000
_cell.length_b   1.000
_cell.length_c   1.000
_cell.angle_alpha   90.00
_cell.angle_beta   90.00
_cell.angle_gamma   90.00
#
_symmetry.space_group_name_H-M   'P 1'
#
loop_
_entity.id
_entity.type
_entity.pdbx_description
1 polymer ?
#
loop_
_entity_poly.entity_id
_entity_poly.type
_entity_poly.pdbx_seq_one_letter_code
_entity_poly.pdbx_strand_id
1 'polypeptide(L)'
;MHAVVSVQLSRRSPAWSNAELLDLISIWGEGAVQSQLSSSNRNYDTYEQISRCMIERGHDWDTLQCRVKVKELRNAYHKACVANRCSGTVHRSCRFYKELDVILGGDPTSTAKTTVDTSLARMPVECGPSQEKEILDKDV
;
A
#
# COMPACT_ATOMS: atom_id res chain seq x y z
N MET A 1 -35.90 -0.55 31.33
CA MET A 1 -35.75 0.77 30.68
C MET A 1 -34.58 0.63 29.73
N HIS A 2 -34.81 0.60 28.41
CA HIS A 2 -33.73 0.52 27.44
C HIS A 2 -33.00 1.86 27.41
N ALA A 3 -31.69 1.85 27.68
CA ALA A 3 -30.86 3.03 27.57
C ALA A 3 -30.77 3.43 26.09
N VAL A 4 -31.24 4.63 25.79
CA VAL A 4 -31.04 5.29 24.50
C VAL A 4 -29.57 5.69 24.41
N VAL A 5 -28.81 5.01 23.55
CA VAL A 5 -27.43 5.42 23.26
C VAL A 5 -27.52 6.74 22.50
N SER A 6 -27.06 7.81 23.15
CA SER A 6 -27.13 9.16 22.61
C SER A 6 -26.14 9.30 21.46
N VAL A 7 -26.63 9.36 20.24
CA VAL A 7 -25.84 9.77 19.08
C VAL A 7 -25.70 11.30 19.12
N GLN A 8 -24.59 11.78 19.70
CA GLN A 8 -24.20 13.18 19.60
C GLN A 8 -23.68 13.47 18.19
N LEU A 9 -24.60 13.83 17.28
CA LEU A 9 -24.26 14.44 15.99
C LEU A 9 -23.77 15.87 16.21
N SER A 10 -22.49 16.02 16.57
CA SER A 10 -21.79 17.30 16.50
C SER A 10 -21.58 17.68 15.04
N ARG A 11 -22.14 18.82 14.61
CA ARG A 11 -22.01 19.42 13.26
C ARG A 11 -20.60 19.94 12.94
N ARG A 12 -19.59 19.47 13.67
CA ARG A 12 -18.16 19.73 13.47
C ARG A 12 -17.51 18.36 13.37
N SER A 13 -16.79 18.08 12.27
CA SER A 13 -15.99 16.86 12.17
C SER A 13 -15.19 16.71 13.46
N PRO A 14 -15.29 15.56 14.16
CA PRO A 14 -14.66 15.46 15.47
C PRO A 14 -13.15 15.64 15.33
N ALA A 15 -12.54 16.32 16.29
CA ALA A 15 -11.13 16.66 16.24
C ALA A 15 -10.29 15.42 16.57
N TRP A 16 -9.71 14.81 15.55
CA TRP A 16 -8.80 13.67 15.72
C TRP A 16 -7.54 14.11 16.49
N SER A 17 -7.26 13.43 17.59
CA SER A 17 -6.03 13.53 18.37
C SER A 17 -4.86 12.83 17.67
N ASN A 18 -3.64 13.10 18.14
CA ASN A 18 -2.47 12.42 17.58
C ASN A 18 -2.47 10.91 17.83
N ALA A 19 -2.95 10.47 19.00
CA ALA A 19 -3.03 9.05 19.33
C ALA A 19 -3.97 8.32 18.36
N GLU A 20 -5.16 8.88 18.13
CA GLU A 20 -6.14 8.33 17.20
C GLU A 20 -5.60 8.28 15.76
N LEU A 21 -4.88 9.32 15.33
CA LEU A 21 -4.26 9.32 13.99
C LEU A 21 -3.15 8.28 13.86
N LEU A 22 -2.33 8.10 14.89
CA LEU A 22 -1.28 7.07 14.89
C LEU A 22 -1.87 5.67 14.87
N ASP A 23 -2.93 5.41 15.63
CA ASP A 23 -3.63 4.13 15.61
C ASP A 23 -4.28 3.86 14.25
N LEU A 24 -4.93 4.87 13.66
CA LEU A 24 -5.49 4.74 12.33
C LEU A 24 -4.41 4.46 11.29
N ILE A 25 -3.29 5.19 11.33
CA ILE A 25 -2.16 4.99 10.40
C ILE A 25 -1.55 3.60 10.59
N SER A 26 -1.43 3.14 11.84
CA SER A 26 -0.92 1.80 12.17
C SER A 26 -1.82 0.71 11.58
N ILE A 27 -3.13 0.74 11.82
CA ILE A 27 -4.09 -0.26 11.29
C ILE A 27 -4.13 -0.17 9.76
N TRP A 28 -4.24 1.04 9.22
CA TRP A 28 -4.28 1.26 7.78
C TRP A 28 -3.00 0.76 7.10
N GLY A 29 -1.84 0.92 7.74
CA GLY A 29 -0.54 0.47 7.25
C GLY A 29 -0.31 -1.04 7.30
N GLU A 30 -1.20 -1.82 7.92
CA GLU A 30 -1.08 -3.27 7.94
C GLU A 30 -1.11 -3.86 6.53
N GLY A 31 -0.19 -4.79 6.24
CA GLY A 31 -0.03 -5.37 4.90
C GLY A 31 -1.31 -6.04 4.37
N ALA A 32 -2.07 -6.69 5.25
CA ALA A 32 -3.36 -7.29 4.89
C ALA A 32 -4.40 -6.22 4.49
N VAL A 33 -4.47 -5.12 5.23
CA VAL A 33 -5.36 -3.99 4.93
C VAL A 33 -4.95 -3.33 3.61
N GLN A 34 -3.65 -3.04 3.40
CA GLN A 34 -3.16 -2.51 2.13
C GLN A 34 -3.44 -3.43 0.94
N SER A 35 -3.28 -4.75 1.12
CA SER A 35 -3.56 -5.74 0.07
C SER A 35 -5.04 -5.74 -0.32
N GLN A 36 -5.95 -5.73 0.66
CA GLN A 36 -7.39 -5.67 0.41
C GLN A 36 -7.79 -4.35 -0.27
N LEU A 37 -7.27 -3.22 0.22
CA LEU A 37 -7.54 -1.90 -0.37
C LEU A 37 -7.04 -1.78 -1.82
N SER A 38 -6.04 -2.57 -2.18
CA SER A 38 -5.45 -2.58 -3.52
C SER A 38 -6.16 -3.55 -4.47
N SER A 39 -6.77 -4.62 -3.95
CA SER A 39 -7.41 -5.66 -4.77
C SER A 39 -8.84 -5.33 -5.20
N SER A 40 -9.49 -4.36 -4.57
CA SER A 40 -10.88 -3.99 -4.85
C SER A 40 -11.15 -2.50 -4.75
N ASN A 41 -12.12 -2.02 -5.53
CA ASN A 41 -12.69 -0.68 -5.36
C ASN A 41 -13.84 -0.65 -4.33
N ARG A 42 -14.39 -1.82 -3.98
CA ARG A 42 -15.44 -1.99 -2.98
C ARG A 42 -14.82 -2.23 -1.61
N ASN A 43 -14.21 -1.18 -1.07
CA ASN A 43 -13.45 -1.23 0.18
C ASN A 43 -14.29 -1.07 1.45
N TYR A 44 -15.62 -1.22 1.36
CA TYR A 44 -16.50 -0.98 2.52
C TYR A 44 -16.15 -1.92 3.68
N ASP A 45 -16.07 -3.23 3.42
CA ASP A 45 -15.77 -4.24 4.43
C ASP A 45 -14.39 -4.01 5.07
N THR A 46 -13.40 -3.57 4.29
CA THR A 46 -12.07 -3.22 4.80
C THR A 46 -12.12 -2.00 5.70
N TYR A 47 -12.87 -0.95 5.35
CA TYR A 47 -13.04 0.21 6.24
C TYR A 47 -13.89 -0.13 7.48
N GLU A 48 -14.83 -1.07 7.39
CA GLU A 48 -15.55 -1.58 8.55
C GLU A 48 -14.63 -2.36 9.49
N GLN A 49 -13.70 -3.17 8.95
CA GLN A 49 -12.65 -3.79 9.74
C GLN A 49 -11.77 -2.75 10.43
N ILE A 50 -11.32 -1.71 9.72
CA ILE A 50 -10.50 -0.64 10.31
C ILE A 50 -11.26 0.04 11.46
N SER A 51 -12.53 0.36 11.27
CA SER A 51 -13.42 0.95 12.30
C SER A 51 -13.50 0.05 13.54
N ARG A 52 -13.74 -1.26 13.38
CA ARG A 52 -13.76 -2.20 14.50
C ARG A 52 -12.44 -2.22 15.27
N CYS A 53 -11.30 -2.23 14.57
CA CYS A 53 -9.99 -2.17 15.21
C CYS A 53 -9.74 -0.85 15.95
N MET A 54 -10.27 0.29 15.46
CA MET A 54 -10.20 1.57 16.18
C MET A 54 -11.00 1.52 17.49
N ILE A 55 -12.20 0.93 17.46
CA ILE A 55 -13.05 0.75 18.65
C ILE A 55 -12.37 -0.16 19.68
N GLU A 56 -11.73 -1.24 19.24
CA GLU A 56 -10.95 -2.14 20.10
C GLU A 56 -9.76 -1.42 20.79
N ARG A 57 -9.21 -0.38 20.15
CA ARG A 57 -8.17 0.48 20.73
C ARG A 57 -8.74 1.62 21.59
N GLY A 58 -10.06 1.68 21.77
CA GLY A 58 -10.74 2.65 22.63
C GLY A 58 -11.20 3.93 21.92
N HIS A 59 -11.19 3.96 20.59
CA HIS A 59 -11.56 5.14 19.80
C HIS A 59 -12.87 4.90 19.03
N ASP A 60 -13.89 5.69 19.31
CA ASP A 60 -15.22 5.56 18.69
C ASP A 60 -15.29 6.27 17.32
N TRP A 61 -14.59 5.70 16.33
CA TRP A 61 -14.60 6.21 14.95
C TRP A 61 -15.37 5.28 14.02
N ASP A 62 -16.38 5.83 13.35
CA ASP A 62 -17.17 5.08 12.40
C ASP A 62 -16.41 4.78 11.08
N THR A 63 -16.94 3.83 10.30
CA THR A 63 -16.40 3.39 9.01
C THR A 63 -16.20 4.54 8.02
N LEU A 64 -17.13 5.50 7.97
CA LEU A 64 -17.08 6.63 7.05
C LEU A 64 -16.04 7.66 7.51
N GLN A 65 -15.96 7.93 8.81
CA GLN A 65 -14.96 8.80 9.43
C GLN A 65 -13.55 8.28 9.17
N CYS A 66 -13.32 6.98 9.39
CA CYS A 66 -12.05 6.32 9.06
C CYS A 66 -11.69 6.51 7.57
N ARG A 67 -12.65 6.27 6.67
CA ARG A 67 -12.44 6.42 5.22
C ARG A 67 -12.11 7.86 4.82
N VAL A 68 -12.85 8.83 5.34
CA VAL A 68 -12.60 10.25 5.07
C VAL A 68 -11.22 10.64 5.59
N LYS A 69 -10.87 10.23 6.81
CA LYS A 69 -9.58 10.58 7.40
C LYS A 69 -8.40 9.96 6.65
N VAL A 70 -8.49 8.69 6.23
CA VAL A 70 -7.46 8.06 5.38
C VAL A 70 -7.27 8.82 4.07
N LYS A 71 -8.36 9.28 3.43
CA LYS A 71 -8.26 10.13 2.22
C LYS A 71 -7.57 11.47 2.51
N GLU A 72 -7.89 12.12 3.61
CA GLU A 72 -7.25 13.36 4.03
C GLU A 72 -5.75 13.17 4.25
N LEU A 73 -5.35 12.09 4.93
CA LEU A 73 -3.94 11.73 5.18
C LEU A 73 -3.17 11.49 3.87
N ARG A 74 -3.73 10.70 2.95
CA ARG A 74 -3.17 10.49 1.61
C ARG A 74 -2.97 11.81 0.86
N ASN A 75 -3.98 12.68 0.89
CA ASN A 75 -3.90 13.99 0.23
C ASN A 75 -2.83 14.90 0.85
N ALA A 76 -2.76 14.94 2.18
CA ALA A 76 -1.74 15.71 2.89
C ALA A 76 -0.32 15.23 2.57
N TYR A 77 -0.12 13.92 2.49
CA TYR A 77 1.14 13.31 2.05
C TYR A 77 1.49 13.71 0.62
N HIS A 78 0.59 13.52 -0.34
CA HIS A 78 0.86 13.90 -1.74
C HIS A 78 1.18 15.38 -1.90
N LYS A 79 0.46 16.27 -1.19
CA LYS A 79 0.77 17.71 -1.19
C LYS A 79 2.17 18.01 -0.65
N ALA A 80 2.58 17.32 0.42
CA ALA A 80 3.94 17.43 0.95
C ALA A 80 4.98 16.94 -0.08
N CYS A 81 4.73 15.80 -0.75
CA CYS A 81 5.61 15.28 -1.79
C CYS A 81 5.77 16.24 -2.98
N VAL A 82 4.67 16.83 -3.46
CA VAL A 82 4.70 17.81 -4.56
C VAL A 82 5.48 19.05 -4.13
N ALA A 83 5.21 19.60 -2.94
CA ALA A 83 5.93 20.76 -2.42
C ALA A 83 7.44 20.50 -2.30
N ASN A 84 7.82 19.32 -1.79
CA ASN A 84 9.23 18.93 -1.66
C ASN A 84 9.92 18.79 -3.02
N ARG A 85 9.24 18.25 -4.05
CA ARG A 85 9.80 18.13 -5.41
C ARG A 85 9.99 19.49 -6.08
N CYS A 86 9.09 20.45 -5.84
CA CYS A 86 9.14 21.76 -6.48
C CYS A 86 10.11 22.75 -5.83
N SER A 87 10.34 22.65 -4.51
CA SER A 87 10.99 23.74 -3.75
C SER A 87 12.52 23.67 -3.71
N GLY A 88 13.16 22.59 -4.20
CA GLY A 88 14.62 22.38 -4.14
C GLY A 88 15.22 22.44 -2.72
N THR A 89 14.38 22.61 -1.72
CA THR A 89 14.68 22.87 -0.32
C THR A 89 13.90 21.86 0.50
N VAL A 90 14.60 21.21 1.41
CA VAL A 90 14.06 20.20 2.30
C VAL A 90 13.15 20.90 3.33
N HIS A 91 12.04 20.23 3.68
CA HIS A 91 11.13 20.52 4.80
C HIS A 91 9.89 21.37 4.55
N ARG A 92 8.91 20.80 3.83
CA ARG A 92 7.51 20.85 4.30
C ARG A 92 6.97 19.45 4.49
N SER A 93 7.41 18.78 5.55
CA SER A 93 6.83 17.49 5.96
C SER A 93 5.48 17.72 6.65
N CYS A 94 4.44 16.98 6.26
CA CYS A 94 3.25 16.87 7.10
C CYS A 94 3.59 16.18 8.43
N ARG A 95 2.76 16.37 9.47
CA ARG A 95 3.06 15.88 10.85
C ARG A 95 3.41 14.38 10.92
N PHE A 96 2.75 13.56 10.11
CA PHE A 96 2.92 12.10 10.07
C PHE A 96 3.64 11.63 8.81
N TYR A 97 4.50 12.48 8.22
CA TYR A 97 5.10 12.19 6.92
C TYR A 97 5.85 10.85 6.92
N LYS A 98 6.63 10.56 7.98
CA LYS A 98 7.45 9.34 8.04
C LYS A 98 6.59 8.08 8.07
N GLU A 99 5.54 8.08 8.87
CA GLU A 99 4.62 6.95 9.01
C GLU A 99 3.84 6.75 7.70
N LEU A 100 3.43 7.85 7.05
CA LEU A 100 2.74 7.81 5.76
C LEU A 100 3.68 7.38 4.61
N ASP A 101 4.95 7.74 4.64
CA ASP A 101 5.96 7.38 3.65
C ASP A 101 6.24 5.87 3.65
N VAL A 102 6.21 5.21 4.81
CA VAL A 102 6.30 3.74 4.88
C VAL A 102 5.14 3.06 4.15
N ILE A 103 3.95 3.66 4.17
CA ILE A 103 2.73 3.08 3.58
C ILE A 103 2.58 3.47 2.09
N LEU A 104 2.91 4.71 1.74
CA LEU A 104 2.63 5.33 0.44
C LEU A 104 3.88 5.60 -0.41
N GLY A 105 5.06 5.61 0.20
CA GLY A 105 6.32 6.01 -0.42
C GLY A 105 6.83 5.05 -1.47
N GLY A 106 6.35 3.80 -1.46
CA GLY A 106 6.50 2.86 -2.55
C GLY A 106 7.94 2.66 -3.00
N ASP A 107 8.71 1.88 -2.23
CA ASP A 107 9.79 1.09 -2.81
C ASP A 107 9.89 -0.30 -2.13
N PRO A 108 9.30 -1.36 -2.72
CA PRO A 108 9.51 -2.74 -2.30
C PRO A 108 10.85 -3.32 -2.80
N THR A 109 11.83 -2.47 -3.13
CA THR A 109 13.13 -2.89 -3.64
C THR A 109 14.11 -3.18 -2.49
N SER A 110 13.78 -4.08 -1.56
CA SER A 110 14.77 -4.73 -0.68
C SER A 110 14.20 -5.94 0.05
N THR A 111 13.87 -7.00 -0.67
CA THR A 111 13.99 -8.38 -0.17
C THR A 111 14.23 -9.26 -1.39
N ALA A 112 15.50 -9.33 -1.78
CA ALA A 112 15.98 -10.39 -2.65
C ALA A 112 15.73 -11.72 -1.92
N LYS A 113 14.71 -12.47 -2.37
CA LYS A 113 14.61 -13.88 -2.03
C LYS A 113 15.62 -14.61 -2.92
N THR A 114 16.79 -14.90 -2.37
CA THR A 114 17.75 -15.85 -2.93
C THR A 114 17.03 -17.19 -3.13
N THR A 115 16.67 -17.50 -4.37
CA THR A 115 16.30 -18.84 -4.78
C THR A 115 17.54 -19.70 -4.69
N VAL A 116 17.57 -20.58 -3.68
CA VAL A 116 18.60 -21.60 -3.54
C VAL A 116 18.38 -22.60 -4.66
N ASP A 117 19.33 -22.64 -5.60
CA ASP A 117 19.42 -23.65 -6.64
C ASP A 117 19.67 -25.03 -5.99
N THR A 118 18.85 -26.01 -6.34
CA THR A 118 19.06 -27.42 -5.96
C THR A 118 18.57 -28.31 -7.11
N SER A 119 19.47 -28.45 -8.10
CA SER A 119 19.88 -29.67 -8.80
C SER A 119 18.86 -30.79 -9.13
N LEU A 120 18.79 -31.20 -10.40
CA LEU A 120 18.99 -32.62 -10.79
C LEU A 120 19.39 -32.82 -12.27
N ALA A 121 20.65 -33.20 -12.44
CA ALA A 121 21.34 -34.07 -13.40
C ALA A 121 20.58 -34.86 -14.53
N ARG A 122 21.31 -35.00 -15.67
CA ARG A 122 21.40 -36.13 -16.67
C ARG A 122 20.39 -36.12 -17.83
N MET A 123 20.71 -36.41 -19.12
CA MET A 123 21.85 -37.08 -19.80
C MET A 123 21.90 -36.70 -21.32
N PRO A 124 22.95 -37.10 -22.09
CA PRO A 124 23.31 -36.58 -23.41
C PRO A 124 22.81 -37.41 -24.60
N VAL A 125 22.78 -36.83 -25.80
CA VAL A 125 22.73 -37.58 -27.08
C VAL A 125 23.65 -36.92 -28.11
N GLU A 126 24.72 -37.65 -28.44
CA GLU A 126 25.55 -37.51 -29.63
C GLU A 126 24.79 -37.99 -30.87
N CYS A 127 24.90 -37.25 -31.99
CA CYS A 127 24.77 -37.78 -33.36
C CYS A 127 25.13 -36.65 -34.35
N GLY A 128 26.36 -36.64 -34.86
CA GLY A 128 26.63 -36.18 -36.24
C GLY A 128 26.46 -37.35 -37.23
N PRO A 129 26.87 -37.23 -38.51
CA PRO A 129 27.16 -36.05 -39.34
C PRO A 129 26.40 -36.09 -40.71
N SER A 130 26.53 -35.07 -41.56
CA SER A 130 26.50 -35.07 -43.06
C SER A 130 26.15 -33.66 -43.58
N GLN A 131 27.09 -32.87 -44.11
CA GLN A 131 27.59 -32.81 -45.50
C GLN A 131 26.67 -32.15 -46.54
N GLU A 132 27.20 -31.02 -47.06
CA GLU A 132 27.22 -30.53 -48.45
C GLU A 132 26.00 -29.89 -49.16
N LYS A 133 26.35 -28.74 -49.77
CA LYS A 133 25.80 -27.97 -50.92
C LYS A 133 24.41 -27.33 -50.75
N GLU A 134 24.15 -26.10 -51.18
CA GLU A 134 24.43 -25.54 -52.50
C GLU A 134 24.36 -23.99 -52.48
N ILE A 135 25.14 -23.37 -53.36
CA ILE A 135 25.22 -21.94 -53.66
C ILE A 135 24.25 -21.66 -54.83
N LEU A 136 23.40 -20.61 -54.75
CA LEU A 136 22.99 -19.77 -55.88
C LEU A 136 22.18 -18.56 -55.36
N ASP A 137 22.80 -17.37 -55.27
CA ASP A 137 22.77 -16.27 -56.24
C ASP A 137 21.54 -15.35 -56.12
N LYS A 138 21.80 -14.07 -55.86
CA LYS A 138 20.81 -12.99 -55.77
C LYS A 138 21.26 -11.90 -56.74
N ASP A 139 20.71 -11.94 -57.95
CA ASP A 139 20.61 -10.79 -58.84
C ASP A 139 19.32 -10.00 -58.54
N VAL A 140 19.46 -8.73 -58.14
CA VAL A 140 18.65 -7.58 -58.61
C VAL A 140 19.36 -6.27 -58.31
#